data_AF-A0A353GRJ1-F1
#
_entry.id   AF-A0A353GRJ1-F1
#
_cell.length_a   1.000
_cell.length_b   1.000
_cell.length_c   1.000
_cell.angle_alpha   90.00
_cell.angle_beta   90.00
_cell.angle_gamma   90.00
#
_symmetry.space_group_name_H-M   'P 1'
#
loop_
_entity.id
_entity.type
_entity.pdbx_description
1 polymer ?
#
loop_
_entity_poly.entity_id
_entity_poly.type
_entity_poly.pdbx_seq_one_letter_code
_entity_poly.pdbx_strand_id
1 'polypeptide(L)'
;MDLLKIYFMANPDWIMTGEGDMFITPDEYIDKGIAILGNERFSAGIIKILKDPKYEKFQSFIKMEKITEEKVDDELREFLQQMAQLWKQGDERLKQALLQIAQVFLEGREKDGEGKGK
;
A
#
# COMPACT_ATOMS: atom_id res chain seq x y z
N MET A 1 -20.15 -21.74 6.86
CA MET A 1 -18.76 -22.11 6.52
C MET A 1 -17.88 -20.87 6.40
N ASP A 2 -18.17 -19.91 5.51
CA ASP A 2 -17.29 -18.74 5.33
C ASP A 2 -17.16 -17.83 6.56
N LEU A 3 -18.22 -17.68 7.35
CA LEU A 3 -18.20 -16.87 8.57
C LEU A 3 -17.16 -17.34 9.60
N LEU A 4 -16.84 -18.65 9.65
CA LEU A 4 -15.82 -19.18 10.55
C LEU A 4 -14.41 -18.77 10.12
N LYS A 5 -14.11 -18.84 8.81
CA LYS A 5 -12.87 -18.29 8.26
C LYS A 5 -12.75 -16.79 8.49
N ILE A 6 -13.87 -16.09 8.36
CA ILE A 6 -13.97 -14.62 8.36
C ILE A 6 -13.80 -14.04 9.77
N TYR A 7 -14.48 -14.59 10.78
CA TYR A 7 -14.49 -14.00 12.13
C TYR A 7 -13.53 -14.69 13.11
N PHE A 8 -13.25 -15.97 12.90
CA PHE A 8 -12.47 -16.77 13.85
C PHE A 8 -11.10 -17.17 13.29
N MET A 9 -10.77 -16.74 12.06
CA MET A 9 -9.51 -17.09 11.37
C MET A 9 -9.27 -18.60 11.32
N ALA A 10 -10.35 -19.38 11.39
CA ALA A 10 -10.27 -20.82 11.54
C ALA A 10 -10.59 -21.51 10.21
N ASN A 11 -9.86 -22.59 9.93
CA ASN A 11 -10.15 -23.43 8.78
C ASN A 11 -11.42 -24.27 9.06
N PRO A 12 -12.51 -24.13 8.28
CA PRO A 12 -13.74 -24.87 8.47
C PRO A 12 -13.56 -26.36 8.21
N ASP A 13 -12.63 -26.74 7.34
CA ASP A 13 -12.38 -28.15 7.07
C ASP A 13 -11.82 -28.82 8.33
N TRP A 14 -10.90 -28.14 9.02
CA TRP A 14 -10.43 -28.58 10.33
C TRP A 14 -11.56 -28.59 11.39
N ILE A 15 -12.43 -27.59 11.43
CA ILE A 15 -13.56 -27.56 12.38
C ILE A 15 -14.51 -28.74 12.16
N MET A 16 -14.78 -29.07 10.90
CA MET A 16 -15.81 -30.05 10.54
C MET A 16 -15.28 -31.49 10.51
N THR A 17 -14.00 -31.68 10.21
CA THR A 17 -13.42 -33.01 9.94
C THR A 17 -12.19 -33.31 10.79
N GLY A 18 -11.56 -32.30 11.38
CA GLY A 18 -10.27 -32.43 12.06
C GLY A 18 -9.06 -32.50 11.11
N GLU A 19 -9.28 -32.43 9.80
CA GLU A 19 -8.23 -32.52 8.78
C GLU A 19 -7.72 -31.13 8.35
N GLY A 20 -6.43 -31.04 8.03
CA GLY A 20 -5.76 -29.80 7.63
C GLY A 20 -5.35 -28.91 8.81
N ASP A 21 -4.86 -27.70 8.50
CA ASP A 21 -4.43 -26.75 9.51
C ASP A 21 -5.62 -26.12 10.23
N MET A 22 -5.50 -25.90 11.55
CA MET A 22 -6.55 -25.32 12.39
C MET A 22 -6.86 -23.86 12.03
N PHE A 23 -5.83 -23.09 11.69
CA PHE A 23 -5.94 -21.68 11.35
C PHE A 23 -5.70 -21.47 9.86
N ILE A 24 -6.31 -20.43 9.31
CA ILE A 24 -6.03 -19.99 7.95
C ILE A 24 -4.62 -19.42 7.85
N THR A 25 -4.07 -19.42 6.64
CA THR A 25 -2.74 -18.86 6.39
C THR A 25 -2.73 -17.33 6.56
N PRO A 26 -1.56 -16.71 6.84
CA PRO A 26 -1.46 -15.26 6.92
C PRO A 26 -1.97 -14.51 5.67
N ASP A 27 -1.75 -15.07 4.48
CA ASP A 27 -2.21 -14.48 3.22
C ASP A 27 -3.74 -14.52 3.12
N GLU A 28 -4.35 -15.68 3.41
CA GLU A 28 -5.81 -15.81 3.48
C GLU A 28 -6.45 -14.90 4.53
N TYR A 29 -5.73 -14.66 5.64
CA TYR A 29 -6.16 -13.75 6.68
C TYR A 29 -6.18 -12.30 6.19
N ILE A 30 -5.15 -11.88 5.45
CA ILE A 30 -5.08 -10.54 4.85
C ILE A 30 -6.21 -10.34 3.84
N ASP A 31 -6.39 -11.29 2.90
CA ASP A 31 -7.42 -11.21 1.87
C ASP A 31 -8.83 -11.11 2.48
N LYS A 32 -9.13 -11.96 3.48
CA LYS A 32 -10.42 -11.90 4.19
C LYS A 32 -10.56 -10.61 4.98
N GLY A 33 -9.50 -10.14 5.63
CA GLY A 33 -9.48 -8.87 6.33
C GLY A 33 -9.87 -7.69 5.43
N ILE A 34 -9.33 -7.65 4.20
CA ILE A 34 -9.68 -6.65 3.18
C ILE A 34 -11.14 -6.79 2.75
N ALA A 35 -11.59 -8.02 2.46
CA ALA A 35 -12.96 -8.28 2.02
C ALA A 35 -14.02 -7.85 3.07
N ILE A 36 -13.71 -7.98 4.37
CA ILE A 36 -14.63 -7.67 5.46
C ILE A 36 -14.61 -6.19 5.83
N LEU A 37 -13.41 -5.62 6.00
CA LEU A 37 -13.26 -4.26 6.53
C LEU A 37 -13.22 -3.21 5.42
N GLY A 38 -12.99 -3.64 4.17
CA GLY A 38 -12.70 -2.77 3.05
C GLY A 38 -11.24 -2.29 3.06
N ASN A 39 -10.75 -1.96 1.85
CA ASN A 39 -9.37 -1.52 1.63
C ASN A 39 -8.95 -0.37 2.56
N GLU A 40 -9.79 0.66 2.72
CA GLU A 40 -9.46 1.86 3.48
C GLU A 40 -9.23 1.56 4.96
N ARG A 41 -10.17 0.87 5.60
CA ARG A 41 -10.13 0.58 7.03
C ARG A 41 -9.04 -0.45 7.36
N PHE A 42 -8.87 -1.46 6.52
CA PHE A 42 -7.81 -2.45 6.70
C PHE A 42 -6.43 -1.81 6.60
N SER A 43 -6.19 -1.01 5.54
CA SER A 43 -4.92 -0.31 5.33
C SER A 43 -4.59 0.66 6.47
N ALA A 44 -5.57 1.41 6.97
CA ALA A 44 -5.38 2.31 8.11
C ALA A 44 -4.95 1.55 9.38
N GLY A 45 -5.49 0.34 9.61
CA GLY A 45 -5.09 -0.53 10.71
C GLY A 45 -3.64 -1.01 10.60
N ILE A 46 -3.23 -1.44 9.40
CA ILE A 46 -1.84 -1.84 9.13
C ILE A 46 -0.88 -0.67 9.35
N ILE A 47 -1.19 0.52 8.80
CA ILE A 47 -0.38 1.73 9.01
C ILE A 47 -0.21 2.04 10.50
N LYS A 48 -1.26 1.87 11.31
CA LYS A 48 -1.19 2.09 12.75
C LYS A 48 -0.22 1.11 13.43
N ILE A 49 -0.27 -0.18 13.08
CA ILE A 49 0.65 -1.21 13.60
C ILE A 49 2.11 -0.88 13.22
N LEU A 50 2.32 -0.45 11.97
CA LEU A 50 3.66 -0.10 11.48
C LEU A 50 4.26 1.15 12.12
N LYS A 51 3.43 2.04 12.68
CA LYS A 51 3.87 3.26 13.39
C LYS A 51 3.94 3.09 14.90
N ASP A 52 3.41 2.00 15.45
CA ASP A 52 3.34 1.77 16.88
C ASP A 52 4.63 1.08 17.38
N PRO A 53 5.41 1.70 18.29
CA PRO A 53 6.66 1.15 18.80
C PRO A 53 6.55 -0.26 19.39
N LYS A 54 5.35 -0.65 19.85
CA LYS A 54 5.09 -2.01 20.36
C LYS A 54 5.44 -3.11 19.35
N TYR A 55 5.41 -2.79 18.06
CA TYR A 55 5.65 -3.74 16.98
C TYR A 55 7.04 -3.59 16.33
N GLU A 56 8.02 -3.01 17.02
CA GLU A 56 9.39 -2.79 16.51
C GLU A 56 10.03 -4.06 15.91
N LYS A 57 9.86 -5.22 16.56
CA LYS A 57 10.37 -6.49 16.04
C LYS A 57 9.68 -6.93 14.74
N PHE A 58 8.39 -6.65 14.59
CA PHE A 58 7.68 -6.92 13.34
C PHE A 58 8.12 -5.93 12.24
N GLN A 59 8.30 -4.66 12.61
CA GLN A 59 8.81 -3.62 11.72
C GLN A 59 10.21 -3.91 11.20
N SER A 60 11.06 -4.63 11.96
CA SER A 60 12.39 -5.01 11.48
C SER A 60 12.40 -6.17 10.49
N PHE A 61 11.38 -7.04 10.52
CA PHE A 61 11.20 -8.12 9.54
C PHE A 61 10.59 -7.64 8.23
N ILE A 62 9.72 -6.64 8.31
CA ILE A 62 9.31 -5.93 7.12
C ILE A 62 10.55 -5.12 6.73
N LYS A 63 11.23 -5.50 5.65
CA LYS A 63 12.03 -4.54 4.89
C LYS A 63 11.05 -3.49 4.38
N MET A 64 10.64 -2.58 5.25
CA MET A 64 10.32 -1.25 4.83
C MET A 64 11.69 -0.76 4.37
N GLU A 65 12.04 -1.09 3.12
CA GLU A 65 12.52 -0.06 2.22
C GLU A 65 11.48 1.03 2.35
N LYS A 66 11.62 1.83 3.40
CA LYS A 66 11.67 3.24 3.31
C LYS A 66 10.92 3.69 2.06
N ILE A 67 9.59 3.58 2.12
CA ILE A 67 8.72 4.68 1.70
C ILE A 67 8.95 5.83 2.71
N THR A 68 10.21 6.09 3.07
CA THR A 68 10.64 7.45 3.27
C THR A 68 10.46 8.10 1.93
N GLU A 69 9.63 9.12 1.92
CA GLU A 69 9.98 10.50 1.60
C GLU A 69 11.49 10.89 1.45
N GLU A 70 12.44 9.98 1.28
CA GLU A 70 13.83 10.19 0.86
C GLU A 70 13.88 9.72 -0.61
N LYS A 71 13.79 10.52 -1.67
CA LYS A 71 14.18 11.91 -1.92
C LYS A 71 13.13 12.57 -2.82
N VAL A 72 11.92 12.77 -2.31
CA VAL A 72 10.98 13.64 -2.99
C VAL A 72 11.22 15.02 -2.40
N ASP A 73 12.00 15.86 -3.09
CA ASP A 73 12.11 17.26 -2.68
C ASP A 73 10.72 17.89 -2.57
N ASP A 74 10.64 18.95 -1.77
CA ASP A 74 9.37 19.58 -1.42
C ASP A 74 8.60 20.04 -2.68
N GLU A 75 9.31 20.42 -3.73
CA GLU A 75 8.74 20.79 -5.03
C GLU A 75 8.05 19.62 -5.73
N LEU A 76 8.70 18.44 -5.79
CA LEU A 76 8.09 17.24 -6.33
C LEU A 76 6.92 16.74 -5.47
N ARG A 77 7.00 16.94 -4.15
CA ARG A 77 5.92 16.56 -3.23
C ARG A 77 4.69 17.43 -3.45
N GLU A 78 4.86 18.74 -3.51
CA GLU A 78 3.78 19.68 -3.80
C GLU A 78 3.16 19.41 -5.17
N PHE A 79 4.01 19.17 -6.18
CA PHE A 79 3.56 18.81 -7.52
C PHE A 79 2.69 17.54 -7.49
N LEU A 80 3.15 16.44 -6.90
CA LEU A 80 2.38 15.19 -6.84
C LEU A 80 1.07 15.35 -6.07
N GLN A 81 1.04 16.18 -5.02
CA GLN A 81 -0.19 16.47 -4.27
C GLN A 81 -1.21 17.24 -5.12
N GLN A 82 -0.77 18.25 -5.88
CA GLN A 82 -1.65 19.00 -6.79
C GLN A 82 -2.21 18.11 -7.90
N MET A 83 -1.36 17.25 -8.48
CA MET A 83 -1.75 16.29 -9.50
C MET A 83 -2.81 15.30 -8.98
N ALA A 84 -2.62 14.79 -7.76
CA ALA A 84 -3.59 13.89 -7.12
C ALA A 84 -4.93 14.56 -6.81
N GLN A 85 -4.94 15.85 -6.44
CA GLN A 85 -6.18 16.60 -6.25
C GLN A 85 -6.93 16.82 -7.56
N LEU A 86 -6.21 17.15 -8.64
CA LEU A 86 -6.79 17.32 -9.96
C LEU A 86 -7.31 16.00 -10.55
N TRP A 87 -6.61 14.88 -10.31
CA TRP A 87 -7.06 13.55 -10.71
C TRP A 87 -8.40 13.14 -10.10
N LYS A 88 -8.64 13.52 -8.83
CA LYS A 88 -9.90 13.26 -8.12
C LYS A 88 -11.11 14.02 -8.70
N GLN A 89 -10.89 15.08 -9.49
CA GLN A 89 -11.97 15.84 -10.14
C GLN A 89 -12.58 15.10 -11.34
N GLY A 90 -11.99 13.97 -11.76
CA GLY A 90 -12.64 12.97 -12.61
C GLY A 90 -12.68 13.28 -14.11
N ASP A 91 -12.21 14.45 -14.56
CA ASP A 91 -12.15 14.80 -15.98
C ASP A 91 -11.05 13.99 -16.69
N GLU A 92 -11.46 13.14 -17.63
CA GLU A 92 -10.59 12.24 -18.37
C GLU A 92 -9.59 12.99 -19.27
N ARG A 93 -9.98 14.16 -19.79
CA ARG A 93 -9.06 15.02 -20.57
C ARG A 93 -7.97 15.59 -19.66
N LEU A 94 -8.35 15.93 -18.44
CA LEU A 94 -7.45 16.46 -17.42
C LEU A 94 -6.47 15.37 -16.97
N LYS A 95 -6.93 14.13 -16.75
CA LYS A 95 -6.05 12.97 -16.47
C LYS A 95 -5.00 12.72 -17.55
N GLN A 96 -5.39 12.78 -18.83
CA GLN A 96 -4.46 12.59 -19.95
C GLN A 96 -3.42 13.72 -20.03
N ALA A 97 -3.82 14.97 -19.82
CA ALA A 97 -2.88 16.09 -19.75
C ALA A 97 -1.92 15.96 -18.56
N LEU A 98 -2.42 15.51 -17.40
CA LEU A 98 -1.61 15.27 -16.21
C LEU A 98 -0.55 14.18 -16.45
N LEU A 99 -0.90 13.09 -17.13
CA LEU A 99 0.06 12.02 -17.48
C LEU A 99 1.21 12.53 -18.35
N GLN A 100 0.91 13.36 -19.35
CA GLN A 100 1.93 13.93 -20.23
C GLN A 100 2.87 14.87 -19.48
N ILE A 101 2.34 15.72 -18.59
CA ILE A 101 3.14 16.63 -17.76
C ILE A 101 4.04 15.83 -16.81
N ALA A 102 3.50 14.79 -16.17
CA ALA A 102 4.28 13.94 -15.28
C ALA A 102 5.42 13.21 -16.02
N GLN A 103 5.18 12.72 -17.24
CA GLN A 103 6.22 12.09 -18.06
C GLN A 103 7.35 13.07 -18.40
N VAL A 104 7.02 14.27 -18.89
CA VAL A 104 8.02 15.28 -19.24
C VAL A 104 8.85 15.72 -18.02
N PHE A 105 8.18 15.86 -16.87
CA PHE A 105 8.85 16.23 -15.62
C PHE A 105 9.83 15.14 -15.14
N LEU A 106 9.44 13.86 -15.22
CA LEU A 106 10.28 12.73 -14.84
C LEU A 106 11.46 12.56 -15.80
N GLU A 107 11.24 12.65 -17.11
CA GLU A 107 12.29 12.57 -18.13
C GLU A 107 13.31 13.71 -18.03
N GLY A 108 12.89 14.91 -17.61
CA GLY A 108 13.79 16.03 -17.36
C GLY A 108 14.74 15.77 -16.19
N ARG A 109 14.24 15.13 -15.12
CA ARG A 109 15.04 14.79 -13.94
C ARG A 109 16.04 13.67 -14.14
N GLU A 110 15.73 12.69 -14.99
CA GLU A 110 16.68 11.64 -15.36
C GLU A 110 17.92 12.22 -16.08
N LYS A 111 17.73 13.23 -16.94
CA LYS A 111 18.81 13.90 -17.68
C LYS A 111 19.72 14.75 -16.78
N ASP A 112 19.16 15.36 -15.73
CA ASP A 112 19.95 16.14 -14.76
C ASP A 112 20.80 15.26 -13.82
N GLY A 113 20.45 13.97 -13.67
CA GLY A 113 21.19 12.99 -12.90
C GLY A 113 22.46 12.48 -13.59
N GLU A 114 22.47 12.40 -14.93
CA GLU A 114 23.61 11.92 -15.73
C GLU A 114 24.73 12.97 -15.89
N GLY A 115 24.46 14.26 -15.60
CA GLY A 115 25.41 15.36 -15.76
C GLY A 115 26.39 15.59 -14.59
N LYS A 116 26.27 14.85 -13.48
CA LYS A 116 27.11 15.03 -12.26
C LYS A 116 28.12 13.91 -12.00
N GLY A 117 28.47 13.13 -13.03
CA GLY A 117 29.58 12.18 -13.00
C GLY A 117 30.67 12.58 -13.98
N LYS A 118 31.53 13.53 -13.61
CA LYS A 118 32.78 13.82 -14.32
C LYS A 118 33.92 14.01 -13.35
#